data_AF-A0A7C5NAB6-F1
#
_entry.id   AF-A0A7C5NAB6-F1
#
_cell.length_a   1.000
_cell.length_b   1.000
_cell.length_c   1.000
_cell.angle_alpha   90.00
_cell.angle_beta   90.00
_cell.angle_gamma   90.00
#
_symmetry.space_group_name_H-M   'P 1'
#
loop_
_entity.id
_entity.type
_entity.pdbx_description
1 polymer ?
#
loop_
_entity_poly.entity_id
_entity_poly.type
_entity_poly.pdbx_seq_one_letter_code
_entity_poly.pdbx_strand_id
1 'polypeptide(L)'
;MARSLERFWQLLETNFPLGGPRKHLSDRLGADVVEDLEASGVLAQRRVADTYPCPSTGGFNCPRAVVRLDDGGYVAVCGNEPTECEELRLEAGDVAHLSIGPEELCSAVAKALQI
;
A
#
# COMPACT_ATOMS: atom_id res chain seq x y z
N MET A 1 -10.32 -0.14 -16.28
CA MET A 1 -9.30 -1.17 -16.55
C MET A 1 -8.05 -0.65 -17.27
N ALA A 2 -8.08 -0.16 -18.51
CA ALA A 2 -6.82 0.25 -19.19
C ALA A 2 -6.01 1.32 -18.41
N ARG A 3 -6.66 2.38 -17.94
CA ARG A 3 -6.01 3.43 -17.11
C ARG A 3 -5.52 2.96 -15.74
N SER A 4 -6.14 1.92 -15.15
CA SER A 4 -5.72 1.42 -13.84
C SER A 4 -4.47 0.54 -13.95
N LEU A 5 -4.35 -0.24 -15.04
CA LEU A 5 -3.13 -0.97 -15.38
C LEU A 5 -1.96 -0.04 -15.75
N GLU A 6 -2.20 1.03 -16.51
CA GLU A 6 -1.16 2.04 -16.80
C GLU A 6 -0.63 2.67 -15.51
N ARG A 7 -1.53 3.04 -14.59
CA ARG A 7 -1.14 3.61 -13.30
C ARG A 7 -0.39 2.60 -12.43
N PHE A 8 -0.83 1.35 -12.42
CA PHE A 8 -0.10 0.27 -11.76
C PHE A 8 1.31 0.12 -12.31
N TRP A 9 1.47 0.10 -13.64
CA TRP A 9 2.76 -0.03 -14.30
C TRP A 9 3.69 1.14 -13.98
N GLN A 10 3.20 2.38 -14.06
CA GLN A 10 3.97 3.57 -13.66
C GLN A 10 4.44 3.50 -12.19
N LEU A 11 3.57 2.99 -11.31
CA LEU A 11 3.90 2.83 -9.90
C LEU A 11 4.94 1.76 -9.65
N LEU A 12 4.82 0.64 -10.35
CA LEU A 12 5.79 -0.45 -10.33
C LEU A 12 7.18 0.04 -10.76
N GLU A 13 7.26 0.77 -11.88
CA GLU A 13 8.52 1.28 -12.44
C GLU A 13 9.21 2.28 -11.50
N THR A 14 8.44 3.10 -10.80
CA THR A 14 9.00 4.16 -9.94
C THR A 14 9.27 3.71 -8.50
N ASN A 15 8.69 2.57 -8.08
CA ASN A 15 8.77 2.08 -6.70
C ASN A 15 8.89 0.54 -6.71
N PHE A 16 10.05 0.00 -7.10
CA PHE A 16 10.25 -1.46 -7.10
C PHE A 16 11.08 -1.94 -5.89
N PRO A 17 10.62 -2.96 -5.14
CA PRO A 17 9.30 -3.60 -5.25
C PRO A 17 8.18 -2.69 -4.73
N LEU A 18 7.03 -2.69 -5.42
CA LEU A 18 5.88 -1.89 -5.02
C LEU A 18 5.28 -2.46 -3.74
N GLY A 19 5.07 -1.62 -2.73
CA GLY A 19 4.42 -2.02 -1.50
C GLY A 19 3.94 -0.85 -0.66
N GLY A 20 3.07 -1.15 0.32
CA GLY A 20 2.48 -0.18 1.22
C GLY A 20 1.20 -0.68 1.89
N PRO A 21 0.57 0.15 2.74
CA PRO A 21 -0.73 -0.16 3.33
C PRO A 21 -1.79 -0.39 2.25
N ARG A 22 -2.61 -1.44 2.40
CA ARG A 22 -3.69 -1.82 1.48
C ARG A 22 -4.59 -0.64 1.13
N LYS A 23 -5.00 0.15 2.13
CA LYS A 23 -5.85 1.33 1.91
C LYS A 23 -5.18 2.33 0.97
N HIS A 24 -3.91 2.65 1.21
CA HIS A 24 -3.17 3.59 0.37
C HIS A 24 -3.02 3.07 -1.07
N LEU A 25 -2.70 1.79 -1.24
CA LEU A 25 -2.61 1.19 -2.58
C LEU A 25 -3.98 1.22 -3.28
N SER A 26 -5.07 0.94 -2.56
CA SER A 26 -6.43 0.99 -3.08
C SER A 26 -6.84 2.39 -3.50
N ASP A 27 -6.51 3.41 -2.71
CA ASP A 27 -6.77 4.81 -3.03
C ASP A 27 -6.02 5.25 -4.31
N ARG A 28 -4.83 4.70 -4.55
CA ARG A 28 -4.01 5.03 -5.73
C ARG A 28 -4.41 4.27 -6.99
N LEU A 29 -4.61 2.96 -6.87
CA LEU A 29 -4.79 2.05 -8.00
C LEU A 29 -6.26 1.76 -8.33
N GLY A 30 -7.15 1.93 -7.36
CA GLY A 30 -8.50 1.37 -7.36
C GLY A 30 -8.56 0.11 -6.50
N ALA A 31 -9.60 -0.01 -5.66
CA ALA A 31 -9.78 -1.15 -4.78
C ALA A 31 -9.97 -2.47 -5.56
N ASP A 32 -10.70 -2.41 -6.67
CA ASP A 32 -10.90 -3.53 -7.61
C ASP A 32 -9.57 -4.09 -8.13
N VAL A 33 -8.66 -3.19 -8.52
CA VAL A 33 -7.34 -3.59 -9.03
C VAL A 33 -6.48 -4.21 -7.93
N VAL A 34 -6.50 -3.65 -6.71
CA VAL A 34 -5.76 -4.23 -5.59
C VAL A 34 -6.30 -5.63 -5.25
N GLU A 35 -7.62 -5.80 -5.23
CA GLU A 35 -8.26 -7.10 -5.00
C GLU A 35 -7.87 -8.13 -6.05
N ASP A 36 -7.88 -7.77 -7.34
CA ASP A 36 -7.45 -8.66 -8.44
C ASP A 36 -5.95 -9.02 -8.34
N LEU A 37 -5.10 -8.06 -7.97
CA LEU A 37 -3.66 -8.28 -7.79
C LEU A 37 -3.37 -9.18 -6.59
N GLU A 38 -4.16 -9.09 -5.52
CA GLU A 38 -4.06 -10.02 -4.39
C GLU A 38 -4.58 -11.40 -4.74
N ALA A 39 -5.72 -11.49 -5.44
CA ALA A 39 -6.29 -12.76 -5.86
C ALA A 39 -5.37 -13.52 -6.84
N SER A 40 -4.59 -12.80 -7.65
CA SER A 40 -3.57 -13.38 -8.53
C SER A 40 -2.25 -13.70 -7.82
N GLY A 41 -2.08 -13.30 -6.57
CA GLY A 41 -0.84 -13.46 -5.79
C GLY A 41 0.27 -12.48 -6.15
N VAL A 42 0.03 -11.56 -7.09
CA VAL A 42 1.01 -10.53 -7.49
C VAL A 42 1.27 -9.57 -6.32
N LEU A 43 0.22 -9.18 -5.60
CA LEU A 43 0.33 -8.55 -4.29
C LEU A 43 0.06 -9.58 -3.20
N ALA A 44 0.88 -9.58 -2.16
CA ALA A 44 0.66 -10.42 -0.99
C ALA A 44 0.81 -9.60 0.28
N GLN A 45 -0.08 -9.85 1.24
CA GLN A 45 0.09 -9.34 2.60
C GLN A 45 1.32 -9.98 3.23
N ARG A 46 2.29 -9.15 3.63
CA ARG A 46 3.53 -9.62 4.26
C ARG A 46 3.57 -9.34 5.76
N ARG A 47 2.97 -8.24 6.19
CA ARG A 47 2.92 -7.79 7.60
C ARG A 47 1.81 -6.76 7.80
N VAL A 48 1.66 -6.28 9.03
CA VAL A 48 0.97 -5.02 9.32
C VAL A 48 1.92 -3.87 9.00
N ALA A 49 1.42 -2.79 8.40
CA ALA A 49 2.23 -1.63 8.07
C ALA A 49 2.59 -0.85 9.34
N ASP A 50 3.88 -0.55 9.49
CA ASP A 50 4.40 0.26 10.61
C ASP A 50 4.21 1.77 10.37
N THR A 51 4.00 2.15 9.11
CA THR A 51 3.86 3.54 8.68
C THR A 51 2.73 3.72 7.66
N TYR A 52 2.17 4.94 7.62
CA TYR A 52 1.15 5.35 6.66
C TYR A 52 1.56 6.64 5.94
N PRO A 53 1.44 6.74 4.61
CA PRO A 53 1.89 7.91 3.86
C PRO A 53 1.34 9.24 4.38
N CYS A 54 2.20 10.26 4.35
CA CYS A 54 1.85 11.63 4.72
C CYS A 54 1.40 12.43 3.48
N PRO A 55 0.35 13.29 3.56
CA PRO A 55 -0.05 14.13 2.44
C PRO A 55 0.87 15.36 2.25
N SER A 56 1.62 15.76 3.28
CA SER A 56 2.59 16.86 3.21
C SER A 56 3.91 16.42 2.57
N THR A 57 4.76 17.37 2.14
CA THR A 57 6.05 17.14 1.44
C THR A 57 7.13 16.39 2.25
N GLY A 58 6.76 15.73 3.34
CA GLY A 58 7.68 15.04 4.24
C GLY A 58 8.41 15.98 5.20
N GLY A 59 8.83 15.43 6.33
CA GLY A 59 9.58 16.05 7.42
C GLY A 59 10.35 14.97 8.18
N PHE A 60 11.15 15.33 9.18
CA PHE A 60 12.07 14.41 9.86
C PHE A 60 11.36 13.17 10.45
N ASN A 61 10.11 13.32 10.93
CA ASN A 61 9.31 12.24 11.50
C ASN A 61 8.12 11.84 10.61
N CYS A 62 8.26 12.00 9.29
CA CYS A 62 7.32 11.48 8.29
C CYS A 62 7.92 10.24 7.61
N PRO A 63 7.10 9.26 7.17
CA PRO A 63 5.64 9.20 7.15
C PRO A 63 4.98 9.03 8.54
N ARG A 64 3.64 9.02 8.60
CA ARG A 64 2.90 8.79 9.86
C ARG A 64 3.27 7.44 10.46
N ALA A 65 3.33 7.36 11.79
CA ALA A 65 3.49 6.09 12.51
C ALA A 65 2.12 5.41 12.66
N VAL A 66 2.03 4.11 12.38
CA VAL A 66 0.82 3.31 12.61
C VAL A 66 0.88 2.69 14.00
N VAL A 67 -0.11 2.97 14.82
CA VAL A 67 -0.23 2.51 16.20
C VAL A 67 -1.48 1.66 16.34
N ARG A 68 -1.37 0.51 17.01
CA ARG A 68 -2.51 -0.34 17.35
C ARG A 68 -3.21 0.19 18.60
N LEU A 69 -4.53 0.28 18.56
CA LEU A 69 -5.39 0.71 19.65
C LEU A 69 -5.85 -0.50 20.49
N ASP A 70 -6.28 -0.24 21.72
CA ASP A 70 -6.75 -1.27 22.66
C ASP A 70 -8.02 -1.97 22.18
N ASP A 71 -8.85 -1.29 21.37
CA ASP A 71 -10.06 -1.84 20.74
C ASP A 71 -9.75 -2.75 19.53
N GLY A 72 -8.48 -2.95 19.20
CA GLY A 72 -8.02 -3.74 18.07
C GLY A 72 -7.97 -2.98 16.74
N GLY A 73 -8.40 -1.71 16.72
CA GLY A 73 -8.24 -0.81 15.59
C GLY A 73 -6.81 -0.27 15.47
N TYR A 74 -6.60 0.58 14.47
CA TYR A 74 -5.32 1.24 14.23
C TYR A 74 -5.51 2.75 14.05
N VAL A 75 -4.48 3.51 14.35
CA VAL A 75 -4.41 4.95 14.06
C VAL A 75 -3.07 5.29 13.43
N ALA A 76 -3.07 6.07 12.36
CA ALA A 76 -1.86 6.66 11.80
C ALA A 76 -1.69 8.08 12.35
N VAL A 77 -0.59 8.32 13.07
CA VAL A 77 -0.32 9.56 13.80
C VAL A 77 0.84 10.33 13.16
N CYS A 78 0.73 11.66 13.09
CA CYS A 78 1.83 12.51 12.64
C CYS A 78 2.99 12.46 13.65
N GLY A 79 4.21 12.23 13.17
CA GLY A 79 5.39 12.22 14.05
C GLY A 79 6.03 13.59 14.29
N ASN A 80 5.57 14.65 13.62
CA ASN A 80 6.17 16.00 13.74
C ASN A 80 5.62 16.74 14.96
N GLU A 81 6.46 17.62 15.52
CA GLU A 81 6.09 18.58 16.56
C GLU A 81 6.48 20.01 16.11
N PRO A 82 5.51 20.90 15.85
CA PRO A 82 4.07 20.68 15.95
C PRO A 82 3.52 19.72 14.87
N THR A 83 2.34 19.15 15.12
CA THR A 83 1.68 18.24 14.17
C THR A 83 1.29 18.96 12.88
N GLU A 84 1.60 18.36 11.74
CA GLU A 84 1.38 18.97 10.41
C GLU A 84 0.32 18.25 9.56
N CYS A 85 -0.21 17.12 10.04
CA CYS A 85 -1.25 16.39 9.34
C CYS A 85 -2.19 15.68 10.32
N GLU A 86 -3.44 15.49 9.93
CA GLU A 86 -4.46 14.85 10.77
C GLU A 86 -4.15 13.37 11.02
N GLU A 87 -4.59 12.89 12.18
CA GLU A 87 -4.61 11.47 12.51
C GLU A 87 -5.66 10.74 11.67
N LEU A 88 -5.36 9.51 11.27
CA LEU A 88 -6.27 8.68 10.49
C LEU A 88 -6.60 7.42 11.26
N ARG A 89 -7.89 7.20 11.57
CA ARG A 89 -8.35 5.90 12.06
C ARG A 89 -8.40 4.90 10.92
N LEU A 90 -7.89 3.72 11.17
CA LEU A 90 -7.70 2.65 10.20
C LEU A 90 -8.21 1.34 10.78
N GLU A 91 -8.81 0.52 9.94
CA GLU A 91 -9.19 -0.85 10.28
C GLU A 91 -8.01 -1.82 10.06
N ALA A 92 -8.12 -3.03 10.59
CA ALA A 92 -7.06 -4.05 10.43
C ALA A 92 -6.75 -4.36 8.96
N GLY A 93 -7.77 -4.33 8.09
CA GLY A 93 -7.60 -4.52 6.65
C GLY A 93 -6.86 -3.35 5.97
N ASP A 94 -7.06 -2.12 6.45
CA ASP A 94 -6.44 -0.93 5.86
C ASP A 94 -4.90 -0.93 6.01
N VAL A 95 -4.43 -1.44 7.15
CA VAL A 95 -3.02 -1.49 7.54
C VAL A 95 -2.32 -2.77 7.08
N ALA A 96 -2.99 -3.67 6.34
CA ALA A 96 -2.31 -4.81 5.74
C ALA A 96 -1.23 -4.29 4.76
N HIS A 97 0.05 -4.53 5.06
CA HIS A 97 1.14 -4.14 4.18
C HIS A 97 1.23 -5.14 3.05
N LEU A 98 0.77 -4.73 1.86
CA LEU A 98 0.90 -5.51 0.64
C LEU A 98 2.23 -5.18 -0.02
N SER A 99 2.89 -6.18 -0.59
CA SER A 99 4.10 -6.00 -1.40
C SER A 99 4.05 -6.92 -2.59
N ILE A 100 4.62 -6.45 -3.70
CA ILE A 100 4.85 -7.30 -4.86
C ILE A 100 5.88 -8.37 -4.54
N GLY A 101 5.56 -9.59 -4.97
CA GLY A 101 6.52 -10.67 -5.12
C GLY A 101 7.06 -10.69 -6.55
N PRO A 102 8.38 -10.46 -6.78
CA PRO A 102 8.94 -10.44 -8.13
C PRO A 102 8.72 -11.75 -8.90
N GLU A 103 8.80 -12.89 -8.23
CA GLU A 103 8.61 -14.21 -8.83
C GLU A 103 7.14 -14.42 -9.25
N GLU A 104 6.20 -14.04 -8.38
CA GLU A 104 4.77 -14.11 -8.62
C GLU A 104 4.35 -13.16 -9.74
N LEU A 105 4.91 -11.96 -9.80
CA LEU A 105 4.72 -11.02 -10.91
C LEU A 105 5.23 -11.62 -12.23
N CYS A 106 6.47 -12.14 -12.25
CA CYS A 106 7.04 -12.78 -13.43
C CYS A 106 6.18 -13.97 -13.89
N SER A 107 5.71 -14.79 -12.95
CA SER A 107 4.82 -15.92 -13.23
C SER A 107 3.48 -15.47 -13.81
N ALA A 108 2.87 -14.42 -13.24
CA ALA A 108 1.61 -13.86 -13.73
C ALA A 108 1.75 -13.31 -15.15
N VAL A 109 2.85 -12.59 -15.44
CA VAL A 109 3.15 -12.06 -16.78
C VAL A 109 3.42 -13.20 -17.77
N ALA A 110 4.23 -14.19 -17.40
CA ALA A 110 4.52 -15.34 -18.26
C ALA A 110 3.24 -16.10 -18.64
N LYS A 111 2.37 -16.35 -17.65
CA LYS A 111 1.05 -16.96 -17.86
C LYS A 111 0.16 -16.14 -18.80
N ALA A 112 0.15 -14.81 -18.66
CA ALA A 112 -0.65 -13.93 -19.50
C ALA A 112 -0.14 -13.87 -20.95
N LEU A 113 1.19 -13.94 -21.14
CA LEU A 113 1.84 -13.93 -22.45
C LEU A 113 1.98 -15.33 -23.08
N GLN A 114 1.64 -16.39 -22.33
CA GLN A 114 1.78 -17.79 -22.74
C GLN A 114 3.24 -18.18 -23.06
N ILE A 115 4.18 -17.73 -22.22
CA ILE A 115 5.62 -18.05 -22.33
C ILE A 115 6.13 -18.82 -21.11
#